data_AF-A0A9N9T7G5-F1
#
_entry.id   AF-A0A9N9T7G5-F1
#
_cell.length_a   1.000
_cell.length_b   1.000
_cell.length_c   1.000
_cell.angle_alpha   90.00
_cell.angle_beta   90.00
_cell.angle_gamma   90.00
#
_symmetry.space_group_name_H-M   'P 1'
#
loop_
_entity.id
_entity.type
_entity.pdbx_description
1 polymer ?
#
loop_
_entity_poly.entity_id
_entity_poly.type
_entity_poly.pdbx_seq_one_letter_code
_entity_poly.pdbx_strand_id
1 'polypeptide(L)'
;MKTTLFLAVLACVGLTVYGQKNDFFCDTCVSFATAIQNFVKEEIPLDQVEKDAQALCDLLPGDLKTFCEKDLLPEVEKIYNAVSSTSPQEICQDLELC
;
A
#
# COMPACT_ATOMS: atom_id res chain seq x y z
N MET A 1 15.02 -41.23 2.29
CA MET A 1 15.15 -40.26 1.18
C MET A 1 13.80 -39.65 0.74
N LYS A 2 12.75 -39.67 1.58
CA LYS A 2 11.39 -39.17 1.22
C LYS A 2 10.97 -37.96 2.07
N THR A 3 11.51 -37.82 3.27
CA THR A 3 11.24 -36.73 4.23
C THR A 3 11.84 -35.39 3.84
N THR A 4 12.99 -35.37 3.16
CA THR A 4 13.61 -34.14 2.64
C THR A 4 12.82 -33.52 1.47
N LEU A 5 12.06 -34.32 0.73
CA LEU A 5 11.25 -33.84 -0.40
C LEU A 5 10.00 -33.08 0.06
N PHE A 6 9.37 -33.50 1.16
CA PHE A 6 8.16 -32.86 1.70
C PHE A 6 8.44 -31.46 2.29
N LEU A 7 9.60 -31.26 2.91
CA LEU A 7 10.00 -29.95 3.44
C LEU A 7 10.28 -28.93 2.32
N ALA A 8 10.88 -29.37 1.21
CA ALA A 8 11.10 -28.51 0.04
C ALA A 8 9.78 -28.09 -0.62
N VAL A 9 8.80 -28.99 -0.70
CA VAL A 9 7.47 -28.67 -1.25
C VAL A 9 6.70 -27.68 -0.36
N LEU A 10 6.79 -27.80 0.98
CA LEU A 10 6.16 -26.83 1.88
C LEU A 10 6.79 -25.44 1.83
N ALA A 11 8.11 -25.35 1.63
CA ALA A 11 8.77 -24.07 1.40
C ALA A 11 8.37 -23.43 0.05
N CYS A 12 8.26 -24.23 -1.02
CA CYS A 12 7.84 -23.73 -2.33
C CYS A 12 6.36 -23.32 -2.37
N VAL A 13 5.47 -24.08 -1.74
CA VAL A 13 4.03 -23.76 -1.70
C VAL A 13 3.75 -22.60 -0.74
N GLY A 14 4.51 -22.49 0.36
CA GLY A 14 4.45 -21.34 1.26
C GLY A 14 4.78 -20.04 0.53
N LEU A 15 5.91 -19.98 -0.19
CA LEU A 15 6.32 -18.80 -0.95
C LEU A 15 5.30 -18.39 -2.03
N THR A 16 4.63 -19.35 -2.67
CA THR A 16 3.60 -19.02 -3.68
C THR A 16 2.30 -18.47 -3.10
N VAL A 17 2.02 -18.71 -1.80
CA VAL A 17 0.82 -18.18 -1.13
C VAL A 17 1.07 -16.78 -0.53
N TYR A 18 2.32 -16.46 -0.16
CA TYR A 18 2.70 -15.11 0.30
C TYR A 18 2.77 -14.06 -0.83
N GLY A 19 2.97 -14.47 -2.09
CA GLY A 19 3.10 -13.55 -3.23
C GLY A 19 1.82 -12.79 -3.59
N GLN A 20 0.63 -13.41 -3.48
CA GLN A 20 -0.60 -12.73 -3.93
C GLN A 20 -1.13 -11.66 -2.98
N LYS A 21 -0.78 -11.72 -1.69
CA LYS A 21 -1.23 -10.70 -0.73
C LYS A 21 -0.39 -9.44 -0.85
N ASN A 22 0.92 -9.59 -1.03
CA ASN A 22 1.84 -8.47 -1.25
C ASN A 22 1.50 -7.71 -2.53
N ASP A 23 1.17 -8.40 -3.63
CA ASP A 23 0.85 -7.71 -4.88
C ASP A 23 -0.39 -6.80 -4.75
N PHE A 24 -1.47 -7.27 -4.11
CA PHE A 24 -2.68 -6.44 -3.92
C PHE A 24 -2.44 -5.22 -3.03
N PHE A 25 -1.74 -5.41 -1.89
CA PHE A 25 -1.43 -4.30 -0.99
C PHE A 25 -0.44 -3.31 -1.60
N CYS A 26 0.55 -3.83 -2.33
CA CYS A 26 1.53 -3.04 -3.06
C CYS A 26 0.85 -2.20 -4.14
N ASP A 27 0.04 -2.81 -5.01
CA ASP A 27 -0.69 -2.10 -6.06
C ASP A 27 -1.63 -1.03 -5.49
N THR A 28 -2.28 -1.34 -4.36
CA THR A 28 -3.17 -0.38 -3.68
C THR A 28 -2.38 0.79 -3.11
N CYS A 29 -1.27 0.54 -2.42
CA CYS A 29 -0.38 1.58 -1.91
C CYS A 29 0.17 2.46 -3.05
N VAL A 30 0.68 1.84 -4.12
CA VAL A 30 1.30 2.56 -5.25
C VAL A 30 0.27 3.44 -5.94
N SER A 31 -0.96 2.94 -6.11
CA SER A 31 -2.07 3.73 -6.67
C SER A 31 -2.42 4.91 -5.78
N PHE A 32 -2.48 4.69 -4.46
CA PHE A 32 -2.75 5.73 -3.47
C PHE A 32 -1.66 6.81 -3.44
N ALA A 33 -0.39 6.41 -3.38
CA ALA A 33 0.74 7.32 -3.41
C ALA A 33 0.87 8.07 -4.74
N THR A 34 0.47 7.45 -5.85
CA THR A 34 0.38 8.13 -7.16
C THR A 34 -0.70 9.20 -7.16
N ALA A 35 -1.86 8.94 -6.56
CA ALA A 35 -2.92 9.94 -6.42
C ALA A 35 -2.45 11.14 -5.59
N ILE A 36 -1.80 10.90 -4.45
CA ILE A 36 -1.21 11.95 -3.61
C ILE A 36 -0.13 12.73 -4.37
N GLN A 37 0.72 12.05 -5.15
CA GLN A 37 1.70 12.72 -6.00
C GLN A 37 1.04 13.68 -7.01
N ASN A 38 -0.11 13.31 -7.58
CA ASN A 38 -0.84 14.19 -8.50
C ASN A 38 -1.44 15.40 -7.78
N PHE A 39 -1.97 15.23 -6.56
CA PHE A 39 -2.43 16.35 -5.74
C PHE A 39 -1.30 17.33 -5.41
N VAL A 40 -0.11 16.83 -5.10
CA VAL A 40 1.07 17.68 -4.90
C VAL A 40 1.44 18.45 -6.17
N LYS A 41 1.38 17.81 -7.35
CA LYS A 41 1.62 18.48 -8.65
C LYS A 41 0.56 19.54 -8.97
N GLU A 42 -0.66 19.37 -8.48
CA GLU A 42 -1.77 20.31 -8.62
C GLU A 42 -1.78 21.37 -7.51
N GLU A 43 -0.75 21.42 -6.67
CA GLU A 43 -0.60 22.38 -5.56
C GLU A 43 -1.77 22.31 -4.57
N ILE A 44 -2.41 21.15 -4.43
CA ILE A 44 -3.48 20.93 -3.46
C ILE A 44 -2.85 20.88 -2.06
N PRO A 45 -3.34 21.67 -1.10
CA PRO A 45 -2.76 21.70 0.24
C PRO A 45 -3.01 20.39 0.99
N LEU A 46 -2.08 20.02 1.87
CA LEU A 46 -2.13 18.78 2.66
C LEU A 46 -3.48 18.58 3.38
N ASP A 47 -4.03 19.64 3.99
CA ASP A 47 -5.29 19.54 4.74
C ASP A 47 -6.49 19.18 3.85
N GLN A 48 -6.44 19.51 2.56
CA GLN A 48 -7.44 19.10 1.59
C GLN A 48 -7.21 17.65 1.15
N VAL A 49 -5.96 17.24 0.94
CA VAL A 49 -5.61 15.85 0.62
C VAL A 49 -6.02 14.88 1.73
N GLU A 50 -5.80 15.25 3.00
CA GLU A 50 -6.23 14.46 4.16
C GLU A 50 -7.75 14.28 4.22
N LYS A 51 -8.51 15.35 3.95
CA LYS A 51 -9.98 15.29 3.90
C LYS A 51 -10.47 14.40 2.77
N ASP A 52 -9.85 14.51 1.59
CA ASP A 52 -10.24 13.71 0.42
C ASP A 52 -9.88 12.24 0.61
N ALA A 53 -8.73 11.93 1.24
CA ALA A 53 -8.35 10.58 1.61
C ALA A 53 -9.31 9.96 2.63
N GLN A 54 -9.71 10.72 3.66
CA GLN A 54 -10.70 10.28 4.65
C GLN A 54 -12.05 10.00 3.98
N ALA A 55 -12.53 10.93 3.14
CA ALA A 55 -13.79 10.76 2.42
C ALA A 55 -13.78 9.52 1.52
N LEU A 56 -12.65 9.22 0.88
CA LEU A 56 -12.47 8.00 0.08
C LEU A 56 -12.57 6.74 0.95
N CYS A 57 -11.85 6.69 2.08
CA CYS A 57 -11.91 5.56 2.99
C CYS A 57 -13.34 5.31 3.50
N ASP A 58 -14.11 6.36 3.76
CA ASP A 58 -15.49 6.25 4.25
C ASP A 58 -16.47 5.65 3.25
N LEU A 59 -16.17 5.73 1.94
CA LEU A 59 -16.98 5.14 0.87
C LEU A 59 -16.69 3.65 0.66
N LEU A 60 -15.58 3.13 1.18
CA LEU A 60 -15.22 1.74 1.01
C LEU A 60 -16.06 0.83 1.94
N PRO A 61 -16.41 -0.40 1.51
CA PRO A 61 -17.08 -1.37 2.35
C PRO A 61 -16.09 -2.33 3.04
N GLY A 62 -16.49 -2.84 4.22
CA GLY A 62 -15.89 -4.03 4.86
C GLY A 62 -14.37 -3.91 5.11
N ASP A 63 -13.64 -4.94 4.70
CA ASP A 63 -12.20 -5.06 4.94
C ASP A 63 -11.38 -3.99 4.20
N LEU A 64 -11.88 -3.48 3.06
CA LEU A 64 -11.22 -2.40 2.32
C LEU A 64 -11.25 -1.07 3.08
N LYS A 65 -12.37 -0.78 3.75
CA LYS A 65 -12.45 0.38 4.65
C LYS A 65 -11.44 0.24 5.80
N THR A 66 -11.41 -0.92 6.42
CA THR A 66 -10.51 -1.20 7.55
C THR A 66 -9.05 -1.02 7.14
N PHE A 67 -8.66 -1.53 5.96
CA PHE A 67 -7.32 -1.35 5.41
C PHE A 67 -7.02 0.13 5.11
N CYS A 68 -7.94 0.84 4.46
CA CYS A 68 -7.77 2.25 4.14
C CYS A 68 -7.56 3.10 5.40
N GLU A 69 -8.42 2.92 6.41
CA GLU A 69 -8.36 3.71 7.65
C GLU A 69 -7.16 3.39 8.53
N LYS A 70 -6.69 2.14 8.55
CA LYS A 70 -5.64 1.70 9.48
C LYS A 70 -4.25 1.69 8.87
N ASP A 71 -4.14 1.46 7.58
CA ASP A 71 -2.87 1.21 6.91
C ASP A 71 -2.51 2.30 5.88
N LEU A 72 -3.48 2.98 5.26
CA LEU A 72 -3.21 4.03 4.25
C LEU A 72 -3.39 5.45 4.79
N LEU A 73 -4.48 5.72 5.49
CA LEU A 73 -4.81 7.06 5.97
C LEU A 73 -3.75 7.65 6.91
N PRO A 74 -3.14 6.89 7.85
CA PRO A 74 -2.05 7.40 8.68
C PRO A 74 -0.79 7.79 7.90
N GLU A 75 -0.63 7.25 6.69
CA GLU A 75 0.55 7.46 5.85
C GLU A 75 0.40 8.67 4.90
N VAL A 76 -0.77 9.32 4.83
CA VAL A 76 -1.04 10.42 3.90
C VAL A 76 -0.03 11.55 3.99
N GLU A 77 0.25 12.06 5.19
CA GLU A 77 1.24 13.13 5.39
C GLU A 77 2.64 12.69 4.99
N LYS A 78 3.05 11.47 5.39
CA LYS A 78 4.36 10.92 5.05
C LYS A 78 4.52 10.80 3.53
N ILE A 79 3.51 10.25 2.85
CA ILE A 79 3.49 10.10 1.40
C ILE A 79 3.51 11.49 0.74
N TYR A 80 2.66 12.42 1.17
CA TYR A 80 2.59 13.78 0.63
C TYR A 80 3.93 14.51 0.68
N ASN A 81 4.68 14.35 1.78
CA ASN A 81 5.99 14.96 1.94
C ASN A 81 7.09 14.24 1.15
N ALA A 82 6.93 12.94 0.85
CA ALA A 82 7.94 12.11 0.18
C ALA A 82 7.83 12.12 -1.35
N VAL A 83 6.62 12.25 -1.92
CA VAL A 83 6.36 12.09 -3.37
C VAL A 83 7.05 13.12 -4.27
N SER A 84 7.61 14.20 -3.71
CA SER A 84 8.42 15.17 -4.45
C SER A 84 9.84 14.69 -4.73
N SER A 85 10.37 13.75 -3.95
CA SER A 85 11.75 13.24 -4.07
C SER A 85 11.84 11.74 -4.27
N THR A 86 10.78 11.01 -3.94
CA THR A 86 10.75 9.54 -3.89
C THR A 86 9.58 9.04 -4.73
N SER A 87 9.79 7.95 -5.49
CA SER A 87 8.73 7.39 -6.32
C SER A 87 7.65 6.68 -5.46
N PRO A 88 6.39 6.60 -5.93
CA PRO A 88 5.35 5.84 -5.27
C PRO A 88 5.74 4.38 -4.95
N GLN A 89 6.52 3.75 -5.83
CA GLN A 89 7.00 2.38 -5.63
C GLN A 89 7.95 2.27 -4.43
N GLU A 90 8.95 3.16 -4.35
CA GLU A 90 9.93 3.20 -3.26
C GLU A 90 9.25 3.56 -1.93
N ILE A 91 8.30 4.50 -1.93
CA ILE A 91 7.53 4.85 -0.73
C ILE A 91 6.78 3.62 -0.19
N CYS A 92 6.15 2.85 -1.07
CA CYS A 92 5.41 1.66 -0.65
C CYS A 92 6.30 0.50 -0.20
N GLN A 93 7.54 0.42 -0.69
CA GLN A 93 8.57 -0.48 -0.16
C GLN A 93 9.00 -0.07 1.25
N ASP A 94 9.18 1.23 1.49
CA ASP A 94 9.51 1.78 2.82
C ASP A 94 8.38 1.62 3.84
N LEU A 95 7.16 1.35 3.38
CA LEU A 95 5.99 1.04 4.20
C LEU A 95 5.77 -0.45 4.41
N GLU A 96 6.62 -1.31 3.85
CA GLU A 96 6.47 -2.77 3.86
C GLU A 96 5.14 -3.25 3.26
N LEU A 97 4.53 -2.43 2.40
CA LEU A 97 3.34 -2.76 1.60
C LEU A 97 3.73 -3.32 0.24
N CYS A 98 4.96 -3.03 -0.19
CA CYS A 98 5.78 -3.71 -1.18
C CYS A 98 7.11 -4.12 -0.49
#